data_AF-A0A0Q6WQ94-F1
#
_entry.id   AF-A0A0Q6WQ94-F1
#
_cell.length_a   1.000
_cell.length_b   1.000
_cell.length_c   1.000
_cell.angle_alpha   90.00
_cell.angle_beta   90.00
_cell.angle_gamma   90.00
#
_symmetry.space_group_name_H-M   'P 1'
#
loop_
_entity.id
_entity.type
_entity.pdbx_description
1 polymer ?
#
loop_
_entity_poly.entity_id
_entity_poly.type
_entity_poly.pdbx_seq_one_letter_code
_entity_poly.pdbx_strand_id
1 'polypeptide(L)'
;MLRLIATLLMLAVSCVSHAEPVLLGTWKSDKQRTLAFAQARTKLEHKTFLFLEQIMGQMTLTISKDTITSRMPDVPIESADGVKSNFVGSVESHPYKRLGGTQTEIAVLTKEPFTGRDSIVVHHFVDSDTMWIYVAGTAMPNLHIREYFVRVK
;
A
#
# COMPACT_ATOMS: atom_id res chain seq x y z
N MET A 1 -0.13 21.99 51.92
CA MET A 1 -0.23 22.56 50.55
C MET A 1 0.74 21.94 49.55
N LEU A 2 1.97 21.54 49.92
CA LEU A 2 2.93 20.90 49.00
C LEU A 2 2.44 19.59 48.33
N ARG A 3 1.59 18.82 49.02
CA ARG A 3 1.07 17.54 48.50
C ARG A 3 0.05 17.67 47.37
N LEU A 4 -0.69 18.79 47.27
CA LEU A 4 -1.65 19.01 46.18
C LEU A 4 -0.99 19.42 44.86
N ILE A 5 0.18 20.08 44.93
CA ILE A 5 0.93 20.52 43.74
C ILE A 5 1.58 19.31 43.05
N ALA A 6 2.04 18.32 43.81
CA ALA A 6 2.64 17.10 43.26
C ALA A 6 1.64 16.21 42.49
N THR A 7 0.36 16.23 42.86
CA THR A 7 -0.69 15.44 42.17
C THR A 7 -1.11 16.09 40.85
N LEU A 8 -1.12 17.43 40.78
CA LEU A 8 -1.48 18.15 39.56
C LEU A 8 -0.39 18.06 38.47
N LEU A 9 0.88 17.94 38.89
CA LEU A 9 2.02 17.81 37.97
C LEU A 9 2.13 16.43 37.29
N MET A 10 1.56 15.38 37.89
CA MET A 10 1.53 14.03 37.29
C MET A 10 0.37 13.82 36.29
N LEU A 11 -0.60 14.73 36.22
CA LEU A 11 -1.68 14.70 35.22
C LEU A 11 -1.29 15.34 33.87
N ALA A 12 -0.11 15.96 33.78
CA ALA A 12 0.45 16.47 32.52
C ALA A 12 1.22 15.40 31.73
N VAL A 13 1.21 14.14 32.19
CA VAL A 13 1.98 13.05 31.61
C VAL A 13 1.18 12.38 30.49
N SER A 14 1.68 12.57 29.26
CA SER A 14 1.53 11.67 28.11
C SER A 14 0.37 11.91 27.13
N CYS A 15 0.21 13.13 26.62
CA CYS A 15 -0.15 13.23 25.20
C CYS A 15 1.10 12.83 24.38
N VAL A 16 1.31 11.52 24.19
CA VAL A 16 2.24 11.04 23.17
C VAL A 16 1.60 11.37 21.83
N SER A 17 1.93 12.57 21.32
CA SER A 17 1.66 12.94 19.94
C SER A 17 2.48 11.99 19.06
N HIS A 18 1.91 10.84 18.72
CA HIS A 18 2.49 9.96 17.73
C HIS A 18 2.43 10.70 16.40
N ALA A 19 3.61 10.98 15.85
CA ALA A 19 3.73 11.60 14.54
C ALA A 19 3.08 10.69 13.49
N GLU A 20 2.46 11.31 12.49
CA GLU A 20 1.99 10.59 11.31
C GLU A 20 3.15 9.82 10.66
N PRO A 21 2.86 8.66 10.04
CA PRO A 21 3.90 7.88 9.38
C PRO A 21 4.49 8.65 8.18
N VAL A 22 5.69 8.28 7.74
CA VAL A 22 6.36 8.95 6.61
C VAL A 22 6.08 8.19 5.32
N LEU A 23 5.30 8.78 4.41
CA LEU A 23 4.99 8.17 3.11
C LEU A 23 6.16 8.25 2.11
N LEU A 24 6.99 9.28 2.20
CA LEU A 24 8.08 9.52 1.27
C LEU A 24 9.08 8.36 1.25
N GLY A 25 9.58 8.01 0.07
CA GLY A 25 10.62 6.99 -0.12
C GLY A 25 10.28 5.99 -1.22
N THR A 26 11.09 4.95 -1.30
CA THR A 26 10.90 3.84 -2.24
C THR A 26 10.36 2.63 -1.50
N TRP A 27 9.35 1.99 -2.09
CA TRP A 27 8.58 0.91 -1.51
C TRP A 27 8.48 -0.24 -2.50
N LYS A 28 8.90 -1.43 -2.09
CA LYS A 28 8.85 -2.64 -2.91
C LYS A 28 7.64 -3.47 -2.49
N SER A 29 6.85 -3.91 -3.46
CA SER A 29 5.73 -4.84 -3.22
C SER A 29 6.25 -6.10 -2.51
N ASP A 30 5.52 -6.56 -1.50
CA ASP A 30 5.83 -7.74 -0.69
C ASP A 30 4.88 -8.87 -1.09
N LYS A 31 5.38 -9.78 -1.92
CA LYS A 31 4.64 -10.96 -2.38
C LYS A 31 4.15 -11.81 -1.21
N GLN A 32 5.00 -12.07 -0.23
CA GLN A 32 4.69 -13.03 0.83
C GLN A 32 3.52 -12.55 1.69
N ARG A 33 3.55 -11.29 2.16
CA ARG A 33 2.46 -10.73 2.98
C ARG A 33 1.17 -10.58 2.18
N THR A 34 1.28 -10.16 0.93
CA THR A 34 0.13 -10.00 0.03
C THR A 34 -0.59 -11.32 -0.22
N LEU A 35 0.15 -12.37 -0.61
CA LEU A 35 -0.43 -13.69 -0.86
C LEU A 35 -0.95 -14.35 0.41
N ALA A 36 -0.26 -14.18 1.55
CA ALA A 36 -0.75 -14.67 2.83
C ALA A 36 -2.09 -14.03 3.22
N PHE A 37 -2.25 -12.72 3.00
CA PHE A 37 -3.53 -12.05 3.22
C PHE A 37 -4.60 -12.56 2.26
N ALA A 38 -4.29 -12.63 0.96
CA ALA A 38 -5.23 -13.09 -0.06
C ALA A 38 -5.73 -14.51 0.26
N GLN A 39 -4.83 -15.46 0.50
CA GLN A 39 -5.18 -16.84 0.82
C GLN A 39 -6.05 -16.97 2.08
N ALA A 40 -5.79 -16.13 3.10
CA ALA A 40 -6.53 -16.19 4.36
C ALA A 40 -7.86 -15.44 4.36
N ARG A 41 -8.04 -14.43 3.51
CA ARG A 41 -9.13 -13.44 3.63
C ARG A 41 -9.97 -13.26 2.38
N THR A 42 -9.55 -13.75 1.22
CA THR A 42 -10.29 -13.58 -0.03
C THR A 42 -10.76 -14.91 -0.60
N LYS A 43 -11.81 -14.88 -1.42
CA LYS A 43 -12.37 -16.04 -2.11
C LYS A 43 -12.04 -15.98 -3.60
N LEU A 44 -10.75 -15.89 -3.91
CA LEU A 44 -10.29 -15.77 -5.30
C LEU A 44 -10.43 -17.09 -6.04
N GLU A 45 -10.83 -17.01 -7.30
CA GLU A 45 -10.73 -18.15 -8.20
C GLU A 45 -9.26 -18.57 -8.37
N HIS A 46 -9.01 -19.86 -8.54
CA HIS A 46 -7.66 -20.41 -8.66
C HIS A 46 -6.84 -19.71 -9.75
N LYS A 47 -7.43 -19.46 -10.94
CA LYS A 47 -6.78 -18.74 -12.04
C LYS A 47 -6.33 -17.33 -11.65
N THR A 48 -7.13 -16.62 -10.84
CA THR A 48 -6.81 -15.28 -10.37
C THR A 48 -5.70 -15.33 -9.33
N PHE A 49 -5.76 -16.29 -8.41
CA PHE A 49 -4.70 -16.49 -7.42
C PHE A 49 -3.36 -16.83 -8.09
N LEU A 50 -3.34 -17.75 -9.07
CA LEU A 50 -2.16 -18.09 -9.85
C LEU A 50 -1.58 -16.88 -10.59
N PHE A 51 -2.43 -16.03 -11.16
CA PHE A 51 -1.98 -14.80 -11.79
C PHE A 51 -1.33 -13.85 -10.77
N LEU A 52 -2.00 -13.59 -9.63
CA LEU A 52 -1.46 -12.75 -8.56
C LEU A 52 -0.13 -13.29 -8.02
N GLU A 53 0.00 -14.61 -7.87
CA GLU A 53 1.23 -15.22 -7.40
C GLU A 53 2.44 -14.85 -8.26
N GLN A 54 2.23 -14.64 -9.56
CA GLN A 54 3.30 -14.33 -10.50
C GLN A 54 3.65 -12.83 -10.51
N ILE A 55 2.66 -11.95 -10.34
CA ILE A 55 2.86 -10.49 -10.44
C ILE A 55 3.10 -9.78 -9.10
N MET A 56 2.61 -10.32 -7.99
CA MET A 56 2.79 -9.70 -6.67
C MET A 56 4.27 -9.73 -6.28
N GLY A 57 4.73 -8.65 -5.66
CA GLY A 57 6.14 -8.45 -5.34
C GLY A 57 6.98 -7.84 -6.46
N GLN A 58 6.45 -7.69 -7.67
CA GLN A 58 7.22 -7.16 -8.79
C GLN A 58 7.19 -5.63 -8.84
N MET A 59 6.12 -4.99 -8.36
CA MET A 59 5.97 -3.54 -8.37
C MET A 59 6.93 -2.84 -7.39
N THR A 60 7.45 -1.69 -7.81
CA THR A 60 8.11 -0.71 -6.93
C THR A 60 7.38 0.63 -7.04
N LEU A 61 7.08 1.25 -5.90
CA LEU A 61 6.60 2.63 -5.80
C LEU A 61 7.74 3.54 -5.34
N THR A 62 7.88 4.70 -5.97
CA THR A 62 8.73 5.79 -5.49
C THR A 62 7.84 7.00 -5.26
N ILE A 63 7.72 7.38 -3.98
CA ILE A 63 6.87 8.48 -3.54
C ILE A 63 7.76 9.65 -3.14
N SER A 64 7.69 10.72 -3.91
CA SER A 64 8.35 11.99 -3.62
C SER A 64 7.36 12.97 -2.98
N LYS A 65 7.77 14.24 -2.86
CA LYS A 65 6.94 15.28 -2.25
C LYS A 65 5.61 15.51 -2.97
N ASP A 66 5.59 15.36 -4.29
CA ASP A 66 4.46 15.73 -5.15
C ASP A 66 4.05 14.64 -6.14
N THR A 67 4.86 13.59 -6.31
CA THR A 67 4.67 12.56 -7.33
C THR A 67 4.73 11.16 -6.74
N ILE A 68 3.87 10.28 -7.24
CA ILE A 68 3.94 8.83 -7.04
C ILE A 68 4.33 8.22 -8.37
N THR A 69 5.47 7.55 -8.41
CA THR A 69 5.91 6.78 -9.57
C THR A 69 5.78 5.31 -9.27
N SER A 70 5.00 4.59 -10.06
CA SER A 70 4.93 3.13 -10.02
C SER A 70 5.74 2.54 -11.17
N ARG A 71 6.48 1.48 -10.87
CA ARG A 71 7.24 0.69 -11.84
C ARG A 71 6.85 -0.76 -11.68
N MET A 72 6.21 -1.31 -12.70
CA MET A 72 5.99 -2.74 -12.87
C MET A 72 6.91 -3.20 -14.01
N PRO A 73 7.84 -4.14 -13.78
CA PRO A 73 8.63 -4.70 -14.87
C PRO A 73 7.78 -5.63 -15.74
N ASP A 74 8.31 -6.01 -16.90
CA ASP A 74 7.78 -7.15 -17.64
C ASP A 74 7.94 -8.43 -16.80
N VAL A 75 6.91 -9.27 -16.77
CA VAL A 75 6.90 -10.51 -15.99
C VAL A 75 6.46 -11.65 -16.90
N PRO A 76 7.25 -12.72 -17.08
CA PRO A 76 6.76 -13.91 -17.74
C PRO A 76 5.66 -14.53 -16.87
N ILE A 77 4.52 -14.80 -17.48
CA ILE A 77 3.37 -15.40 -16.81
C ILE A 77 2.95 -16.69 -17.54
N GLU A 78 2.45 -17.63 -16.76
CA GLU A 78 1.83 -18.86 -17.21
C GLU A 78 0.41 -18.89 -16.70
N SER A 79 -0.55 -19.05 -17.60
CA SER A 79 -1.96 -19.21 -17.24
C SER A 79 -2.23 -20.61 -16.70
N ALA A 80 -3.41 -20.80 -16.10
CA ALA A 80 -3.81 -22.07 -15.48
C ALA A 80 -3.86 -23.27 -16.45
N ASP A 81 -3.95 -23.01 -17.76
CA ASP A 81 -3.89 -23.99 -18.85
C ASP A 81 -2.47 -24.21 -19.41
N GLY A 82 -1.44 -23.60 -18.81
CA GLY A 82 -0.04 -23.76 -19.19
C GLY A 82 0.43 -22.86 -20.34
N VAL A 83 -0.40 -21.93 -20.81
CA VAL A 83 -0.01 -20.99 -21.87
C VAL A 83 0.93 -19.93 -21.30
N LYS A 84 2.14 -19.87 -21.86
CA LYS A 84 3.16 -18.88 -21.49
C LYS A 84 2.98 -17.60 -22.28
N SER A 85 3.00 -16.47 -21.59
CA SER A 85 2.96 -15.13 -22.17
C SER A 85 3.76 -14.16 -21.31
N ASN A 86 3.83 -12.89 -21.71
CA ASN A 86 4.45 -11.85 -20.89
C ASN A 86 3.38 -10.87 -20.43
N PHE A 87 3.32 -10.64 -19.12
CA PHE A 87 2.72 -9.43 -18.58
C PHE A 87 3.63 -8.27 -18.97
N VAL A 88 3.09 -7.33 -19.75
CA VAL A 88 3.81 -6.12 -20.15
C VAL A 88 3.75 -5.12 -19.01
N GLY A 89 4.91 -4.81 -18.46
CA GLY A 89 5.09 -3.85 -17.40
C GLY A 89 4.85 -2.42 -17.87
N SER A 90 4.82 -1.51 -16.91
CA SER A 90 4.70 -0.08 -17.18
C SER A 90 5.47 0.73 -16.14
N VAL A 91 5.82 1.95 -16.54
CA VAL A 91 6.26 2.99 -15.61
C VAL A 91 5.27 4.12 -15.73
N GLU A 92 4.59 4.43 -14.63
CA GLU A 92 3.61 5.50 -14.56
C GLU A 92 4.00 6.47 -13.46
N SER A 93 3.91 7.76 -13.74
CA SER A 93 4.17 8.82 -12.76
C SER A 93 3.02 9.80 -12.77
N HIS A 94 2.44 10.02 -11.60
CA HIS A 94 1.28 10.89 -11.44
C HIS A 94 1.49 11.85 -10.27
N PRO A 95 1.03 13.12 -10.39
CA PRO A 95 0.98 14.00 -9.24
C PRO A 95 -0.02 13.48 -8.22
N TYR A 96 0.22 13.73 -6.94
CA TYR A 96 -0.74 13.45 -5.88
C TYR A 96 -0.91 14.64 -4.95
N LYS A 97 -2.05 14.68 -4.26
CA LYS A 97 -2.33 15.63 -3.19
C LYS A 97 -2.59 14.85 -1.91
N ARG A 98 -1.84 15.16 -0.85
CA ARG A 98 -2.15 14.65 0.49
C ARG A 98 -3.47 15.23 0.99
N LEU A 99 -4.39 14.37 1.42
CA LEU A 99 -5.69 14.77 1.96
C LEU A 99 -5.68 14.85 3.48
N GLY A 100 -4.91 14.00 4.13
CA GLY A 100 -4.77 13.94 5.58
C GLY A 100 -4.10 12.64 6.02
N GLY A 101 -3.99 12.44 7.32
CA GLY A 101 -3.45 11.23 7.90
C GLY A 101 -3.92 11.00 9.33
N THR A 102 -3.63 9.81 9.81
CA THR A 102 -3.71 9.40 11.21
C THR A 102 -2.34 8.86 11.62
N GLN A 103 -2.25 8.27 12.82
CA GLN A 103 -1.03 7.62 13.28
C GLN A 103 -0.65 6.38 12.45
N THR A 104 -1.60 5.80 11.71
CA THR A 104 -1.39 4.56 10.96
C THR A 104 -1.81 4.68 9.50
N GLU A 105 -2.27 5.84 9.03
CA GLU A 105 -2.84 5.97 7.70
C GLU A 105 -2.48 7.30 7.05
N ILE A 106 -2.27 7.28 5.73
CA ILE A 106 -2.16 8.49 4.91
C ILE A 106 -3.07 8.37 3.71
N ALA A 107 -4.01 9.30 3.59
CA ALA A 107 -4.90 9.41 2.43
C ALA A 107 -4.32 10.40 1.41
N VAL A 108 -4.31 10.00 0.15
CA VAL A 108 -3.89 10.85 -0.98
C VAL A 108 -4.94 10.81 -2.08
N LEU A 109 -5.12 11.94 -2.77
CA LEU A 109 -5.80 12.03 -4.05
C LEU A 109 -4.74 11.87 -5.15
N THR A 110 -4.91 10.88 -6.02
CA THR A 110 -4.02 10.56 -7.14
C THR A 110 -4.82 10.04 -8.33
N LYS A 111 -4.16 9.43 -9.32
CA LYS A 111 -4.80 8.79 -10.47
C LYS A 111 -4.84 7.26 -10.32
N GLU A 112 -5.96 6.64 -10.67
CA GLU A 112 -6.06 5.18 -10.82
C GLU A 112 -5.18 4.74 -12.01
N PRO A 113 -4.35 3.70 -11.84
CA PRO A 113 -3.63 3.08 -12.95
C PRO A 113 -4.58 2.68 -14.08
N PHE A 114 -4.13 2.75 -15.33
CA PHE A 114 -4.89 2.44 -16.56
C PHE A 114 -6.07 3.35 -16.91
N THR A 115 -6.92 3.75 -15.95
CA THR A 115 -8.11 4.58 -16.26
C THR A 115 -7.81 6.08 -16.20
N GLY A 116 -6.76 6.49 -15.47
CA GLY A 116 -6.40 7.89 -15.30
C GLY A 116 -7.44 8.73 -14.53
N ARG A 117 -8.44 8.09 -13.93
CA ARG A 117 -9.46 8.76 -13.12
C ARG A 117 -8.90 9.15 -11.76
N ASP A 118 -9.47 10.19 -11.17
CA ASP A 118 -9.15 10.55 -9.80
C ASP A 118 -9.52 9.41 -8.85
N SER A 119 -8.61 9.10 -7.93
CA SER A 119 -8.78 8.06 -6.94
C SER A 119 -8.19 8.50 -5.61
N ILE A 120 -8.90 8.18 -4.53
CA ILE A 120 -8.37 8.32 -3.18
C ILE A 120 -7.72 7.00 -2.79
N VAL A 121 -6.41 7.03 -2.56
CA VAL A 121 -5.64 5.88 -2.08
C VAL A 121 -5.29 6.11 -0.63
N VAL A 122 -5.64 5.16 0.23
CA VAL A 122 -5.24 5.15 1.64
C VAL A 122 -4.08 4.19 1.80
N HIS A 123 -2.96 4.71 2.29
CA HIS A 123 -1.78 3.94 2.64
C HIS A 123 -1.89 3.60 4.12
N HIS A 124 -2.07 2.31 4.43
CA HIS A 124 -2.22 1.83 5.80
C HIS A 124 -0.89 1.28 6.29
N PHE A 125 -0.30 1.91 7.28
CA PHE A 125 0.99 1.57 7.86
C PHE A 125 0.81 0.51 8.95
N VAL A 126 1.60 -0.56 8.86
CA VAL A 126 1.78 -1.54 9.94
C VAL A 126 2.86 -1.04 10.89
N ASP A 127 3.92 -0.46 10.33
CA ASP A 127 5.05 0.17 11.02
C ASP A 127 5.70 1.22 10.08
N SER A 128 6.85 1.77 10.44
CA SER A 128 7.54 2.81 9.64
C SER A 128 8.04 2.33 8.27
N ASP A 129 8.22 1.03 8.10
CA ASP A 129 8.83 0.40 6.93
C ASP A 129 7.88 -0.55 6.21
N THR A 130 6.66 -0.73 6.69
CA THR A 130 5.66 -1.63 6.09
C THR A 130 4.31 -0.92 5.98
N MET A 131 3.77 -0.89 4.77
CA MET A 131 2.42 -0.39 4.51
C MET A 131 1.65 -1.32 3.57
N TRP A 132 0.36 -1.09 3.43
CA TRP A 132 -0.45 -1.73 2.39
C TRP A 132 -1.46 -0.74 1.82
N ILE A 133 -1.84 -0.99 0.58
CA ILE A 133 -2.98 -0.31 -0.07
C ILE A 133 -4.05 -1.35 -0.36
N TYR A 134 -5.30 -0.89 -0.38
CA TYR A 134 -6.41 -1.74 -0.80
C TYR A 134 -6.48 -1.79 -2.31
N VAL A 135 -6.44 -2.99 -2.88
CA VAL A 135 -6.56 -3.18 -4.32
C VAL A 135 -7.93 -3.75 -4.61
N ALA A 136 -8.83 -2.83 -4.94
CA ALA A 136 -10.10 -3.08 -5.60
C ALA A 136 -10.37 -1.90 -6.52
N GLY A 137 -10.75 -2.17 -7.76
CA GLY A 137 -11.04 -1.14 -8.75
C GLY A 137 -12.26 -1.52 -9.55
N THR A 138 -12.77 -0.61 -10.37
CA THR A 138 -13.95 -0.92 -11.21
C THR A 138 -13.67 -2.03 -12.21
N ALA A 139 -12.40 -2.22 -12.60
CA ALA A 139 -11.97 -3.31 -13.46
C ALA A 139 -11.89 -4.67 -12.74
N MET A 140 -11.68 -4.66 -11.42
CA MET A 140 -11.57 -5.87 -10.58
C MET A 140 -12.28 -5.66 -9.24
N PRO A 141 -13.62 -5.49 -9.24
CA PRO A 141 -14.36 -5.07 -8.05
C PRO A 141 -14.34 -6.13 -6.93
N ASN A 142 -14.18 -7.40 -7.30
CA ASN A 142 -14.21 -8.54 -6.37
C ASN A 142 -12.82 -8.98 -5.88
N LEU A 143 -11.76 -8.24 -6.20
CA LEU A 143 -10.39 -8.65 -5.85
C LEU A 143 -10.18 -8.59 -4.33
N HIS A 144 -10.58 -7.49 -3.70
CA HIS A 144 -10.57 -7.27 -2.24
C HIS A 144 -9.25 -7.66 -1.54
N ILE A 145 -8.10 -7.52 -2.22
CA ILE A 145 -6.80 -7.82 -1.64
C ILE A 145 -6.17 -6.58 -1.01
N ARG A 146 -5.19 -6.82 -0.13
CA ARG A 146 -4.22 -5.81 0.31
C ARG A 146 -2.91 -6.09 -0.38
N GLU A 147 -2.41 -5.14 -1.16
CA GLU A 147 -1.03 -5.21 -1.64
C GLU A 147 -0.14 -4.55 -0.60
N TYR A 148 0.74 -5.36 -0.01
CA TYR A 148 1.71 -4.93 0.99
C TYR A 148 2.97 -4.42 0.30
N PHE A 149 3.61 -3.44 0.91
CA PHE A 149 4.86 -2.85 0.47
C PHE A 149 5.81 -2.69 1.65
N VAL A 150 7.09 -2.91 1.39
CA VAL A 150 8.18 -2.72 2.34
C VAL A 150 9.12 -1.65 1.84
N ARG A 151 9.56 -0.76 2.72
CA ARG A 151 10.50 0.32 2.40
C ARG A 151 11.83 -0.27 1.95
N VAL A 152 12.34 0.23 0.83
CA VAL A 152 13.71 -0.04 0.37
C VAL A 152 14.66 0.90 1.11
N LYS A 153 15.67 0.32 1.78
CA LYS A 153 16.71 1.06 2.49
C LYS A 153 17.85 1.48 1.57
#